data_AF-X1CM34-F1
#
_entry.id   AF-X1CM34-F1
#
_cell.length_a   1.000
_cell.length_b   1.000
_cell.length_c   1.000
_cell.angle_alpha   90.00
_cell.angle_beta   90.00
_cell.angle_gamma   90.00
#
_symmetry.space_group_name_H-M   'P 1'
#
loop_
_entity.id
_entity.type
_entity.pdbx_description
1 polymer ?
#
loop_
_entity_poly.entity_id
_entity_poly.type
_entity_poly.pdbx_seq_one_letter_code
_entity_poly.pdbx_strand_id
1 'polypeptide(L)'
;IVQSDFDENDRILQALIVSQYKYEVAAKNRINLKPVILFKAQRTIEQSKQNKANFHNIIENLSPDDIEGIKNISKIWLVQQAFAFFTQHGITNQQLTLRLKAEFNESRCLSVNEEIEKEKQQIRLNSLEDKDNPIRAIFAVQKLNEGWDVLNLFDIVRCYEGRDSRAGRPGRTTIAEAQLIGRGARYFPFTIAENNDRFRRKFDNDLTHELRVLEDLHYHSVNDSRYISELRTALIEEGILDDREVECELKLKDPFKQTEFYNNGLLFKNDRYKNTYEHVKSFADFGIKKRNISYSI
;
A
#
# COMPACT_ATOMS: atom_id res chain seq x y z
N ILE A 1 7.46 -3.65 1.40
CA ILE A 1 7.13 -5.04 1.86
C ILE A 1 6.76 -4.95 3.33
N VAL A 2 5.63 -5.52 3.74
CA VAL A 2 5.16 -5.55 5.13
C VAL A 2 5.57 -6.89 5.75
N GLN A 3 6.43 -6.84 6.77
CA GLN A 3 7.02 -8.00 7.41
C GLN A 3 6.51 -8.09 8.84
N SER A 4 6.04 -9.26 9.25
CA SER A 4 5.71 -9.55 10.64
C SER A 4 6.17 -10.95 11.03
N ASP A 5 6.52 -11.12 12.30
CA ASP A 5 6.75 -12.44 12.93
C ASP A 5 5.41 -13.10 13.34
N PHE A 6 4.31 -12.64 12.75
CA PHE A 6 2.96 -13.10 13.06
C PHE A 6 2.72 -14.46 12.44
N ASP A 7 1.87 -15.23 13.12
CA ASP A 7 1.29 -16.41 12.51
C ASP A 7 0.44 -16.02 11.29
N GLU A 8 -0.02 -17.03 10.55
CA GLU A 8 -0.80 -16.79 9.34
C GLU A 8 -2.10 -16.02 9.60
N ASN A 9 -2.79 -16.30 10.70
CA ASN A 9 -4.09 -15.70 11.01
C ASN A 9 -3.93 -14.22 11.36
N ASP A 10 -2.94 -13.90 12.20
CA ASP A 10 -2.61 -12.54 12.57
C ASP A 10 -2.16 -11.70 11.37
N ARG A 11 -1.40 -12.31 10.44
CA ARG A 11 -0.99 -11.66 9.18
C ARG A 11 -2.18 -11.40 8.26
N ILE A 12 -3.12 -12.34 8.15
CA ILE A 12 -4.38 -12.16 7.41
C ILE A 12 -5.18 -11.01 8.02
N LEU A 13 -5.39 -11.01 9.34
CA LEU A 13 -6.14 -9.97 10.03
C LEU A 13 -5.48 -8.59 9.89
N GLN A 14 -4.16 -8.53 9.99
CA GLN A 14 -3.40 -7.30 9.73
C GLN A 14 -3.65 -6.77 8.31
N ALA A 15 -3.59 -7.61 7.29
CA ALA A 15 -3.84 -7.20 5.90
C ALA A 15 -5.28 -6.69 5.71
N LEU A 16 -6.26 -7.31 6.38
CA LEU A 16 -7.65 -6.87 6.38
C LEU A 16 -7.83 -5.48 7.00
N ILE A 17 -7.18 -5.23 8.14
CA ILE A 17 -7.17 -3.93 8.82
C ILE A 17 -6.58 -2.85 7.90
N VAL A 18 -5.45 -3.14 7.25
CA VAL A 18 -4.81 -2.22 6.29
C VAL A 18 -5.70 -1.96 5.07
N SER A 19 -6.36 -2.99 4.53
CA SER A 19 -7.30 -2.83 3.41
C SER A 19 -8.50 -1.97 3.80
N GLN A 20 -9.04 -2.14 5.01
CA GLN A 20 -10.11 -1.29 5.52
C GLN A 20 -9.63 0.15 5.71
N TYR A 21 -8.42 0.36 6.23
CA TYR A 21 -7.84 1.70 6.36
C TYR A 21 -7.76 2.42 5.01
N LYS A 22 -7.26 1.75 3.97
CA LYS A 22 -7.23 2.30 2.59
C LYS A 22 -8.64 2.69 2.11
N TYR A 23 -9.64 1.84 2.37
CA TYR A 23 -11.03 2.11 1.98
C TYR A 23 -11.57 3.37 2.68
N GLU A 24 -11.36 3.51 3.99
CA GLU A 24 -11.83 4.68 4.75
C GLU A 24 -11.10 5.97 4.35
N VAL A 25 -9.79 5.91 4.10
CA VAL A 25 -9.00 7.04 3.60
C VAL A 25 -9.52 7.52 2.25
N ALA A 26 -9.82 6.59 1.34
CA ALA A 26 -10.40 6.92 0.05
C ALA A 26 -11.81 7.54 0.22
N ALA A 27 -12.67 6.94 1.05
CA ALA A 27 -14.02 7.41 1.29
C ALA A 27 -14.04 8.84 1.89
N LYS A 28 -13.17 9.12 2.88
CA LYS A 28 -12.98 10.46 3.47
C LYS A 28 -12.66 11.51 2.41
N ASN A 29 -11.85 11.15 1.42
CA ASN A 29 -11.42 12.02 0.32
C ASN A 29 -12.33 11.95 -0.91
N ARG A 30 -13.51 11.32 -0.79
CA ARG A 30 -14.50 11.14 -1.88
C ARG A 30 -13.93 10.44 -3.11
N ILE A 31 -12.92 9.60 -2.90
CA ILE A 31 -12.33 8.74 -3.93
C ILE A 31 -13.11 7.43 -3.91
N ASN A 32 -13.75 7.09 -5.02
CA ASN A 32 -14.45 5.82 -5.16
C ASN A 32 -13.45 4.69 -5.44
N LEU A 33 -12.77 4.24 -4.38
CA LEU A 33 -11.81 3.15 -4.41
C LEU A 33 -12.32 1.97 -3.57
N LYS A 34 -12.14 0.77 -4.12
CA LYS A 34 -12.42 -0.49 -3.44
C LYS A 34 -11.14 -1.33 -3.42
N PRO A 35 -10.34 -1.29 -2.33
CA PRO A 35 -9.09 -2.03 -2.24
C PRO A 35 -9.34 -3.55 -2.23
N VAL A 36 -8.67 -4.27 -3.12
CA VAL A 36 -8.74 -5.73 -3.24
C VAL A 36 -7.46 -6.36 -2.69
N ILE A 37 -7.63 -7.46 -1.96
CA ILE A 37 -6.55 -8.30 -1.43
C ILE A 37 -6.43 -9.58 -2.24
N LEU A 38 -5.21 -9.94 -2.64
CA LEU A 38 -4.89 -11.26 -3.20
C LEU A 38 -4.24 -12.16 -2.14
N PHE A 39 -4.89 -13.26 -1.80
CA PHE A 39 -4.34 -14.35 -1.01
C PHE A 39 -3.69 -15.39 -1.92
N LYS A 40 -2.38 -15.53 -1.80
CA LYS A 40 -1.56 -16.37 -2.69
C LYS A 40 -1.18 -17.67 -1.99
N ALA A 41 -1.63 -18.79 -2.57
CA ALA A 41 -1.23 -20.14 -2.17
C ALA A 41 -0.01 -20.63 -2.97
N GLN A 42 0.72 -21.62 -2.44
CA GLN A 42 2.02 -22.02 -3.01
C GLN A 42 1.87 -22.85 -4.29
N ARG A 43 1.21 -24.01 -4.21
CA ARG A 43 1.32 -25.05 -5.25
C ARG A 43 0.01 -25.71 -5.66
N THR A 44 -0.94 -25.91 -4.74
CA THR A 44 -2.13 -26.73 -5.04
C THR A 44 -3.43 -25.95 -4.87
N ILE A 45 -4.42 -26.30 -5.69
CA ILE A 45 -5.80 -25.78 -5.59
C ILE A 45 -6.36 -26.08 -4.19
N GLU A 46 -6.04 -27.25 -3.65
CA GLU A 46 -6.47 -27.67 -2.32
C GLU A 46 -5.95 -26.74 -1.22
N GLN A 47 -4.66 -26.35 -1.26
CA GLN A 47 -4.13 -25.34 -0.33
C GLN A 47 -4.89 -24.02 -0.45
N SER A 48 -5.21 -23.58 -1.67
CA SER A 48 -5.97 -22.33 -1.83
C SER A 48 -7.40 -22.45 -1.31
N LYS A 49 -8.03 -23.62 -1.38
CA LYS A 49 -9.35 -23.89 -0.77
C LYS A 49 -9.26 -23.87 0.75
N GLN A 50 -8.24 -24.48 1.32
CA GLN A 50 -7.97 -24.46 2.76
C GLN A 50 -7.73 -23.03 3.26
N ASN A 51 -6.93 -22.23 2.55
CA ASN A 51 -6.70 -20.82 2.88
C ASN A 51 -7.99 -20.01 2.85
N LYS A 52 -8.86 -20.24 1.86
CA LYS A 52 -10.19 -19.61 1.78
C LYS A 52 -11.08 -20.04 2.95
N ALA A 53 -11.10 -21.33 3.30
CA ALA A 53 -11.88 -21.84 4.42
C ALA A 53 -11.38 -21.25 5.76
N ASN A 54 -10.07 -21.24 5.99
CA ASN A 54 -9.47 -20.61 7.17
C ASN A 54 -9.80 -19.12 7.23
N PHE A 55 -9.69 -18.41 6.11
CA PHE A 55 -10.08 -17.01 6.00
C PHE A 55 -11.53 -16.76 6.43
N HIS A 56 -12.48 -17.54 5.91
CA HIS A 56 -13.89 -17.38 6.29
C HIS A 56 -14.12 -17.69 7.77
N ASN A 57 -13.45 -18.71 8.31
CA ASN A 57 -13.50 -19.01 9.73
C ASN A 57 -12.98 -17.85 10.60
N ILE A 58 -11.89 -17.18 10.19
CA ILE A 58 -11.37 -15.98 10.87
C ILE A 58 -12.41 -14.86 10.80
N ILE A 59 -12.97 -14.58 9.62
CA ILE A 59 -13.94 -13.49 9.45
C ILE A 59 -15.21 -13.75 10.27
N GLU A 60 -15.78 -14.96 10.22
CA GLU A 60 -17.02 -15.29 10.92
C GLU A 60 -16.86 -15.18 12.44
N ASN A 61 -15.72 -15.63 12.97
CA ASN A 61 -15.44 -15.63 14.41
C ASN A 61 -14.74 -14.36 14.91
N LEU A 62 -14.43 -13.41 14.03
CA LEU A 62 -13.70 -12.19 14.39
C LEU A 62 -14.38 -11.45 15.54
N SER A 63 -13.61 -11.10 16.56
CA SER A 63 -14.03 -10.36 17.73
C SER A 63 -13.32 -9.00 17.83
N PRO A 64 -13.83 -8.06 18.65
CA PRO A 64 -13.13 -6.81 18.94
C PRO A 64 -11.78 -7.02 19.66
N ASP A 65 -11.65 -8.12 20.40
CA ASP A 65 -10.42 -8.44 21.15
C ASP A 65 -9.30 -8.89 20.22
N ASP A 66 -9.62 -9.60 19.12
CA ASP A 66 -8.64 -9.96 18.09
C ASP A 66 -8.01 -8.71 17.45
N ILE A 67 -8.85 -7.69 17.19
CA ILE A 67 -8.41 -6.40 16.64
C ILE A 67 -7.50 -5.68 17.64
N GLU A 68 -7.88 -5.65 18.91
CA GLU A 68 -7.03 -5.06 19.97
C GLU A 68 -5.71 -5.84 20.12
N GLY A 69 -5.75 -7.16 19.94
CA GLY A 69 -4.57 -8.02 19.86
C GLY A 69 -3.58 -7.51 18.83
N ILE A 70 -4.00 -7.40 17.56
CA ILE A 70 -3.15 -6.88 16.47
C ILE A 70 -2.61 -5.48 16.77
N LYS A 71 -3.44 -4.59 17.32
CA LYS A 71 -3.02 -3.23 17.69
C LYS A 71 -1.89 -3.22 18.70
N ASN A 72 -1.91 -4.14 19.66
CA ASN A 72 -0.91 -4.23 20.73
C ASN A 72 0.39 -4.90 20.27
N ILE A 73 0.31 -5.90 19.39
CA ILE A 73 1.49 -6.65 18.94
C ILE A 73 2.19 -6.03 17.74
N SER A 74 1.49 -5.25 16.91
CA SER A 74 2.05 -4.73 15.65
C SER A 74 2.97 -3.53 15.85
N LYS A 75 4.22 -3.70 15.40
CA LYS A 75 5.24 -2.64 15.34
C LYS A 75 5.34 -2.01 13.95
N ILE A 76 4.50 -2.44 13.02
CA ILE A 76 4.52 -1.95 11.64
C ILE A 76 3.88 -0.56 11.62
N TRP A 77 4.63 0.44 11.16
CA TRP A 77 4.17 1.83 11.07
C TRP A 77 2.83 1.96 10.32
N LEU A 78 2.66 1.25 9.20
CA LEU A 78 1.40 1.26 8.44
C LEU A 78 0.18 0.81 9.27
N VAL A 79 0.36 -0.21 10.11
CA VAL A 79 -0.72 -0.74 10.97
C VAL A 79 -1.02 0.24 12.10
N GLN A 80 0.02 0.84 12.69
CA GLN A 80 -0.13 1.88 13.69
C GLN A 80 -0.85 3.11 13.13
N GLN A 81 -0.53 3.51 11.90
CA GLN A 81 -1.23 4.58 11.18
C GLN A 81 -2.70 4.26 10.95
N ALA A 82 -3.02 3.01 10.56
CA ALA A 82 -4.40 2.56 10.42
C ALA A 82 -5.19 2.72 11.74
N PHE A 83 -4.63 2.25 12.86
CA PHE A 83 -5.29 2.39 14.17
C PHE A 83 -5.38 3.83 14.67
N ALA A 84 -4.36 4.66 14.41
CA ALA A 84 -4.40 6.08 14.70
C ALA A 84 -5.53 6.78 13.93
N PHE A 85 -5.67 6.47 12.64
CA PHE A 85 -6.76 6.96 11.80
C PHE A 85 -8.13 6.53 12.34
N PHE A 86 -8.32 5.24 12.65
CA PHE A 86 -9.58 4.75 13.19
C PHE A 86 -9.96 5.44 14.50
N THR A 87 -8.98 5.61 15.40
CA THR A 87 -9.17 6.31 16.68
C THR A 87 -9.56 7.77 16.46
N GLN A 88 -8.85 8.48 15.58
CA GLN A 88 -9.15 9.88 15.25
C GLN A 88 -10.55 10.06 14.66
N HIS A 89 -11.02 9.08 13.89
CA HIS A 89 -12.33 9.09 13.26
C HIS A 89 -13.43 8.42 14.09
N GLY A 90 -13.16 8.05 15.35
CA GLY A 90 -14.14 7.48 16.27
C GLY A 90 -14.62 6.08 15.88
N ILE A 91 -13.84 5.35 15.08
CA ILE A 91 -14.14 3.97 14.67
C ILE A 91 -13.67 3.04 15.80
N THR A 92 -14.63 2.44 16.51
CA THR A 92 -14.32 1.49 17.60
C THR A 92 -13.92 0.13 17.05
N ASN A 93 -13.23 -0.69 17.84
CA ASN A 93 -12.90 -2.07 17.43
C ASN A 93 -14.16 -2.86 17.08
N GLN A 94 -15.26 -2.67 17.83
CA GLN A 94 -16.54 -3.31 17.52
C GLN A 94 -17.08 -2.90 16.15
N GLN A 95 -17.03 -1.61 15.81
CA GLN A 95 -17.43 -1.14 14.48
C GLN A 95 -16.50 -1.68 13.39
N LEU A 96 -15.20 -1.72 13.64
CA LEU A 96 -14.22 -2.27 12.71
C LEU A 96 -14.47 -3.77 12.46
N THR A 97 -14.73 -4.56 13.50
CA THR A 97 -15.13 -5.97 13.39
C THR A 97 -16.34 -6.13 12.47
N LEU A 98 -17.41 -5.37 12.70
CA LEU A 98 -18.63 -5.45 11.88
C LEU A 98 -18.38 -5.07 10.42
N ARG A 99 -17.56 -4.04 10.16
CA ARG A 99 -17.16 -3.63 8.81
C ARG A 99 -16.36 -4.72 8.11
N LEU A 100 -15.37 -5.30 8.79
CA LEU A 100 -14.56 -6.38 8.23
C LEU A 100 -15.42 -7.60 7.90
N LYS A 101 -16.36 -8.00 8.78
CA LYS A 101 -17.31 -9.07 8.50
C LYS A 101 -18.19 -8.79 7.28
N ALA A 102 -18.68 -7.57 7.15
CA ALA A 102 -19.54 -7.19 6.03
C ALA A 102 -18.76 -7.12 4.69
N GLU A 103 -17.55 -6.56 4.72
CA GLU A 103 -16.74 -6.32 3.52
C GLU A 103 -16.03 -7.58 2.99
N PHE A 104 -15.76 -8.55 3.86
CA PHE A 104 -15.05 -9.78 3.52
C PHE A 104 -15.89 -11.05 3.68
N ASN A 105 -17.21 -10.92 3.62
CA ASN A 105 -18.11 -12.07 3.57
C ASN A 105 -17.87 -12.92 2.31
N GLU A 106 -18.43 -14.14 2.30
CA GLU A 106 -18.22 -15.10 1.21
C GLU A 106 -18.59 -14.57 -0.17
N SER A 107 -19.68 -13.81 -0.31
CA SER A 107 -20.13 -13.26 -1.60
C SER A 107 -19.15 -12.24 -2.22
N ARG A 108 -18.26 -11.67 -1.39
CA ARG A 108 -17.21 -10.71 -1.79
C ARG A 108 -15.85 -11.36 -2.00
N CYS A 109 -15.79 -12.69 -1.95
CA CYS A 109 -14.57 -13.47 -2.10
C CYS A 109 -14.60 -14.31 -3.39
N LEU A 110 -13.52 -14.27 -4.17
CA LEU A 110 -13.39 -14.99 -5.43
C LEU A 110 -12.26 -16.02 -5.35
N SER A 111 -12.50 -17.25 -5.82
CA SER A 111 -11.46 -18.27 -6.01
C SER A 111 -11.24 -18.48 -7.50
N VAL A 112 -10.03 -18.27 -8.00
CA VAL A 112 -9.71 -18.30 -9.45
C VAL A 112 -8.95 -19.57 -9.86
N ASN A 113 -9.21 -20.66 -9.16
CA ASN A 113 -8.40 -21.88 -9.27
C ASN A 113 -9.03 -22.96 -10.15
N GLU A 114 -10.34 -22.92 -10.39
CA GLU A 114 -11.09 -24.00 -11.05
C GLU A 114 -11.38 -23.68 -12.52
N GLU A 115 -11.36 -24.70 -13.38
CA GLU A 115 -11.58 -24.51 -14.83
C GLU A 115 -13.05 -24.42 -15.22
N ILE A 116 -13.94 -24.95 -14.39
CA ILE A 116 -15.38 -25.09 -14.68
C ILE A 116 -16.07 -23.72 -14.79
N GLU A 117 -15.57 -22.69 -14.11
CA GLU A 117 -16.14 -21.33 -14.10
C GLU A 117 -15.19 -20.26 -14.63
N LYS A 118 -14.13 -20.67 -15.35
CA LYS A 118 -13.00 -19.81 -15.72
C LYS A 118 -13.43 -18.52 -16.41
N GLU A 119 -14.37 -18.57 -17.36
CA GLU A 119 -14.81 -17.39 -18.11
C GLU A 119 -15.52 -16.36 -17.22
N LYS A 120 -16.46 -16.79 -16.38
CA LYS A 120 -17.18 -15.89 -15.45
C LYS A 120 -16.25 -15.29 -14.42
N GLN A 121 -15.33 -16.10 -13.90
CA GLN A 121 -14.33 -15.65 -12.92
C GLN A 121 -13.35 -14.66 -13.55
N GLN A 122 -12.92 -14.89 -14.80
CA GLN A 122 -12.05 -13.97 -15.53
C GLN A 122 -12.72 -12.62 -15.79
N ILE A 123 -14.00 -12.61 -16.16
CA ILE A 123 -14.76 -11.36 -16.35
C ILE A 123 -14.79 -10.58 -15.03
N ARG A 124 -15.14 -11.23 -13.91
CA ARG A 124 -15.13 -10.59 -12.58
C ARG A 124 -13.75 -10.12 -12.13
N LEU A 125 -12.71 -10.84 -12.54
CA LEU A 125 -11.32 -10.50 -12.22
C LEU A 125 -10.85 -9.28 -13.01
N ASN A 126 -11.31 -9.12 -14.25
CA ASN A 126 -10.94 -8.00 -15.11
C ASN A 126 -11.80 -6.74 -14.89
N SER A 127 -12.81 -6.81 -14.02
CA SER A 127 -13.72 -5.71 -13.70
C SER A 127 -13.74 -5.36 -12.21
N LEU A 128 -12.62 -5.58 -11.50
CA LEU A 128 -12.55 -5.35 -10.05
C LEU A 128 -12.76 -3.87 -9.66
N GLU A 129 -12.51 -2.96 -10.58
CA GLU A 129 -12.73 -1.52 -10.47
C GLU A 129 -14.19 -1.09 -10.66
N ASP A 130 -15.01 -1.95 -11.27
CA ASP A 130 -16.42 -1.65 -11.50
C ASP A 130 -17.17 -1.54 -10.18
N LYS A 131 -18.07 -0.56 -10.12
CA LYS A 131 -18.91 -0.30 -8.93
C LYS A 131 -19.83 -1.46 -8.58
N ASP A 132 -20.29 -2.19 -9.61
CA ASP A 132 -21.19 -3.32 -9.47
C ASP A 132 -20.46 -4.61 -9.12
N ASN A 133 -19.12 -4.60 -9.14
CA ASN A 133 -18.31 -5.72 -8.71
C ASN A 133 -18.08 -5.61 -7.19
N PRO A 134 -18.58 -6.54 -6.36
CA PRO A 134 -18.44 -6.44 -4.91
C PRO A 134 -17.16 -7.11 -4.37
N ILE A 135 -16.33 -7.71 -5.24
CA ILE A 135 -15.19 -8.53 -4.80
C ILE A 135 -14.16 -7.68 -4.08
N ARG A 136 -13.75 -8.15 -2.88
CA ARG A 136 -12.73 -7.56 -1.99
C ARG A 136 -11.55 -8.50 -1.75
N ALA A 137 -11.72 -9.80 -1.90
CA ALA A 137 -10.66 -10.79 -1.70
C ALA A 137 -10.61 -11.82 -2.83
N ILE A 138 -9.40 -12.18 -3.25
CA ILE A 138 -9.15 -13.16 -4.30
C ILE A 138 -8.21 -14.24 -3.75
N PHE A 139 -8.50 -15.50 -4.04
CA PHE A 139 -7.68 -16.65 -3.68
C PHE A 139 -7.14 -17.32 -4.94
N ALA A 140 -5.81 -17.42 -5.05
CA ALA A 140 -5.15 -17.95 -6.25
C ALA A 140 -3.89 -18.78 -5.94
N VAL A 141 -3.63 -19.80 -6.77
CA VAL A 141 -2.40 -20.60 -6.74
C VAL A 141 -1.35 -20.11 -7.73
N GLN A 142 -1.67 -20.01 -9.03
CA GLN A 142 -0.70 -19.61 -10.07
C GLN A 142 -1.32 -18.87 -11.27
N LYS A 143 -2.65 -18.94 -11.48
CA LYS A 143 -3.32 -18.57 -12.74
C LYS A 143 -3.51 -17.07 -13.03
N LEU A 144 -2.71 -16.17 -12.45
CA LEU A 144 -2.78 -14.73 -12.77
C LEU A 144 -1.80 -14.33 -13.91
N ASN A 145 -1.33 -15.33 -14.67
CA ASN A 145 -0.22 -15.18 -15.60
C ASN A 145 -0.61 -14.63 -16.98
N GLU A 146 -1.89 -14.60 -17.34
CA GLU A 146 -2.35 -14.10 -18.65
C GLU A 146 -3.58 -13.20 -18.47
N GLY A 147 -3.44 -11.91 -18.79
CA GLY A 147 -4.57 -10.96 -18.85
C GLY A 147 -5.03 -10.35 -17.53
N TRP A 148 -4.31 -10.55 -16.42
CA TRP A 148 -4.60 -9.86 -15.15
C TRP A 148 -3.90 -8.50 -15.09
N ASP A 149 -4.64 -7.44 -15.39
CA ASP A 149 -4.24 -6.03 -15.23
C ASP A 149 -5.36 -5.32 -14.46
N VAL A 150 -5.16 -5.08 -13.17
CA VAL A 150 -6.21 -4.54 -12.30
C VAL A 150 -5.66 -3.35 -11.50
N LEU A 151 -6.44 -2.28 -11.44
CA LEU A 151 -6.05 -1.03 -10.75
C LEU A 151 -6.38 -1.06 -9.26
N ASN A 152 -7.22 -2.00 -8.83
CA ASN A 152 -7.72 -2.09 -7.45
C ASN A 152 -6.97 -3.12 -6.59
N LEU A 153 -5.88 -3.71 -7.06
CA LEU A 153 -5.06 -4.58 -6.22
C LEU A 153 -4.16 -3.72 -5.33
N PHE A 154 -4.36 -3.83 -4.02
CA PHE A 154 -3.66 -3.01 -3.04
C PHE A 154 -2.81 -3.82 -2.06
N ASP A 155 -3.16 -5.09 -1.85
CA ASP A 155 -2.49 -5.94 -0.90
C ASP A 155 -2.35 -7.35 -1.48
N ILE A 156 -1.16 -7.95 -1.33
CA ILE A 156 -0.90 -9.36 -1.65
C ILE A 156 -0.45 -10.03 -0.36
N VAL A 157 -1.14 -11.08 0.06
CA VAL A 157 -0.84 -11.85 1.27
C VAL A 157 -0.29 -13.21 0.87
N ARG A 158 0.93 -13.51 1.33
CA ARG A 158 1.55 -14.81 1.16
C ARG A 158 1.05 -15.78 2.25
N CYS A 159 0.28 -16.77 1.85
CA CYS A 159 -0.35 -17.77 2.74
C CYS A 159 0.40 -19.11 2.72
N TYR A 160 1.73 -19.06 2.72
CA TYR A 160 2.58 -20.24 2.82
C TYR A 160 3.99 -19.86 3.26
N GLU A 161 4.69 -20.86 3.78
CA GLU A 161 6.07 -20.78 4.19
C GLU A 161 6.96 -21.64 3.30
N GLY A 162 8.27 -21.39 3.34
CA GLY A 162 9.25 -22.11 2.53
C GLY A 162 9.65 -21.39 1.24
N ARG A 163 10.77 -21.82 0.67
CA ARG A 163 11.42 -21.21 -0.50
C ARG A 163 11.96 -22.30 -1.43
N ASP A 164 11.93 -22.02 -2.72
CA ASP A 164 12.41 -22.93 -3.77
C ASP A 164 13.82 -22.57 -4.26
N SER A 165 14.57 -21.79 -3.48
CA SER A 165 15.89 -21.30 -3.86
C SER A 165 16.98 -22.36 -3.74
N ARG A 166 17.87 -22.40 -4.73
CA ARG A 166 19.12 -23.16 -4.73
C ARG A 166 20.27 -22.21 -5.03
N ALA A 167 21.35 -22.28 -4.23
CA ALA A 167 22.61 -21.58 -4.48
C ALA A 167 22.51 -20.04 -4.66
N GLY A 168 21.67 -19.37 -3.86
CA GLY A 168 21.63 -17.89 -3.80
C GLY A 168 20.92 -17.19 -4.95
N ARG A 169 20.26 -17.92 -5.86
CA ARG A 169 19.39 -17.36 -6.90
C ARG A 169 17.91 -17.45 -6.49
N PRO A 170 17.07 -16.45 -6.85
CA PRO A 170 15.64 -16.53 -6.64
C PRO A 170 15.06 -17.81 -7.27
N GLY A 171 14.28 -18.56 -6.48
CA GLY A 171 13.57 -19.73 -7.00
C GLY A 171 12.45 -19.33 -7.97
N ARG A 172 11.94 -20.28 -8.76
CA ARG A 172 10.84 -20.03 -9.73
C ARG A 172 9.62 -19.38 -9.07
N THR A 173 9.32 -19.76 -7.83
CA THR A 173 8.22 -19.21 -7.04
C THR A 173 8.45 -17.73 -6.71
N THR A 174 9.65 -17.34 -6.31
CA THR A 174 10.01 -15.94 -6.00
C THR A 174 9.97 -15.06 -7.25
N ILE A 175 10.41 -15.56 -8.40
CA ILE A 175 10.34 -14.84 -9.69
C ILE A 175 8.87 -14.61 -10.07
N ALA A 176 8.02 -15.65 -9.94
CA ALA A 176 6.59 -15.51 -10.21
C ALA A 176 5.90 -14.51 -9.27
N GLU A 177 6.32 -14.46 -7.99
CA GLU A 177 5.84 -13.44 -7.03
C GLU A 177 6.29 -12.02 -7.42
N ALA A 178 7.54 -11.83 -7.84
CA ALA A 178 8.04 -10.54 -8.31
C ALA A 178 7.27 -10.04 -9.55
N GLN A 179 7.03 -10.93 -10.53
CA GLN A 179 6.22 -10.61 -11.70
C GLN A 179 4.77 -10.26 -11.35
N LEU A 180 4.19 -10.98 -10.39
CA LEU A 180 2.85 -10.71 -9.87
C LEU A 180 2.79 -9.32 -9.20
N ILE A 181 3.80 -8.96 -8.41
CA ILE A 181 3.95 -7.64 -7.81
C ILE A 181 4.08 -6.58 -8.91
N GLY A 182 4.90 -6.80 -9.94
CA GLY A 182 5.05 -5.85 -11.05
C GLY A 182 3.75 -5.56 -11.81
N ARG A 183 2.92 -6.60 -11.99
CA ARG A 183 1.59 -6.46 -12.59
C ARG A 183 0.58 -5.81 -11.66
N GLY A 184 0.71 -6.07 -10.36
CA GLY A 184 -0.16 -5.54 -9.32
C GLY A 184 0.16 -4.10 -8.89
N ALA A 185 1.40 -3.65 -9.07
CA ALA A 185 1.89 -2.34 -8.64
C ALA A 185 1.49 -1.21 -9.61
N ARG A 186 0.25 -1.27 -10.10
CA ARG A 186 -0.33 -0.24 -10.96
C ARG A 186 -0.83 0.91 -10.12
N TYR A 187 -0.67 2.12 -10.66
CA TYR A 187 -1.23 3.31 -10.06
C TYR A 187 -2.75 3.35 -10.25
N PHE A 188 -3.51 3.36 -9.14
CA PHE A 188 -4.94 3.64 -9.18
C PHE A 188 -5.18 5.12 -9.52
N PRO A 189 -5.89 5.47 -10.61
CA PRO A 189 -6.04 6.87 -11.01
C PRO A 189 -7.08 7.62 -10.17
N PHE A 190 -6.64 8.59 -9.36
CA PHE A 190 -7.51 9.47 -8.57
C PHE A 190 -7.07 10.94 -8.63
N THR A 191 -7.98 11.85 -8.29
CA THR A 191 -7.74 13.29 -8.21
C THR A 191 -7.91 13.78 -6.77
N ILE A 192 -7.20 14.85 -6.41
CA ILE A 192 -7.35 15.56 -5.13
C ILE A 192 -7.61 17.04 -5.38
N ALA A 193 -8.11 17.78 -4.41
CA ALA A 193 -8.46 19.19 -4.58
C ALA A 193 -7.26 20.05 -5.04
N GLU A 194 -6.06 19.71 -4.58
CA GLU A 194 -4.81 20.40 -4.87
C GLU A 194 -4.18 19.96 -6.21
N ASN A 195 -4.60 18.82 -6.77
CA ASN A 195 -4.02 18.23 -7.97
C ASN A 195 -5.05 17.40 -8.76
N ASN A 196 -5.48 17.95 -9.90
CA ASN A 196 -6.43 17.35 -10.82
C ASN A 196 -5.81 16.36 -11.83
N ASP A 197 -4.48 16.16 -11.81
CA ASP A 197 -3.84 15.18 -12.67
C ASP A 197 -4.18 13.76 -12.18
N ARG A 198 -5.15 13.14 -12.85
CA ARG A 198 -5.70 11.85 -12.45
C ARG A 198 -4.73 10.69 -12.61
N PHE A 199 -3.82 10.75 -13.58
CA PHE A 199 -3.00 9.60 -13.99
C PHE A 199 -1.56 9.68 -13.49
N ARG A 200 -1.27 10.65 -12.61
CA ARG A 200 0.06 10.87 -12.05
C ARG A 200 0.06 10.69 -10.54
N ARG A 201 1.08 9.98 -10.05
CA ARG A 201 1.42 9.87 -8.63
C ARG A 201 1.68 11.24 -8.01
N LYS A 202 1.27 11.41 -6.77
CA LYS A 202 1.23 12.71 -6.10
C LYS A 202 2.14 12.77 -4.88
N PHE A 203 2.43 11.63 -4.24
CA PHE A 203 3.06 11.58 -2.92
C PHE A 203 4.46 10.96 -2.92
N ASP A 204 5.12 10.86 -4.08
CA ASP A 204 6.49 10.32 -4.19
C ASP A 204 7.50 11.04 -3.27
N ASN A 205 7.31 12.35 -3.04
CA ASN A 205 8.17 13.18 -2.18
C ASN A 205 7.58 13.46 -0.79
N ASP A 206 6.36 13.02 -0.51
CA ASP A 206 5.71 13.21 0.80
C ASP A 206 5.32 11.85 1.37
N LEU A 207 6.31 11.22 1.99
CA LEU A 207 6.20 9.89 2.55
C LEU A 207 5.18 9.79 3.70
N THR A 208 4.81 10.92 4.28
CA THR A 208 3.93 11.01 5.45
C THR A 208 2.48 11.35 5.11
N HIS A 209 2.19 11.66 3.85
CA HIS A 209 0.84 12.05 3.44
C HIS A 209 -0.16 10.90 3.61
N GLU A 210 -1.34 11.18 4.17
CA GLU A 210 -2.39 10.17 4.44
C GLU A 210 -2.79 9.41 3.17
N LEU A 211 -3.02 10.14 2.07
CA LEU A 211 -3.40 9.56 0.77
C LEU A 211 -2.30 8.74 0.08
N ARG A 212 -1.06 8.77 0.56
CA ARG A 212 0.03 7.97 -0.02
C ARG A 212 -0.27 6.47 0.02
N VAL A 213 -1.02 6.02 1.03
CA VAL A 213 -1.44 4.61 1.15
C VAL A 213 -2.27 4.12 -0.05
N LEU A 214 -2.83 5.04 -0.85
CA LEU A 214 -3.56 4.76 -2.09
C LEU A 214 -2.65 4.70 -3.33
N GLU A 215 -1.35 4.97 -3.17
CA GLU A 215 -0.33 4.85 -4.22
C GLU A 215 0.62 3.67 -3.98
N ASP A 216 0.46 2.96 -2.86
CA ASP A 216 1.34 1.87 -2.41
C ASP A 216 0.66 0.49 -2.49
N LEU A 217 1.34 -0.46 -3.14
CA LEU A 217 1.01 -1.89 -3.08
C LEU A 217 1.77 -2.53 -1.90
N HIS A 218 1.05 -3.17 -0.98
CA HIS A 218 1.67 -3.88 0.14
C HIS A 218 1.73 -5.38 -0.10
N TYR A 219 2.94 -5.92 -0.07
CA TYR A 219 3.18 -7.36 -0.03
C TYR A 219 3.38 -7.80 1.43
N HIS A 220 2.49 -8.64 1.96
CA HIS A 220 2.50 -9.14 3.34
C HIS A 220 3.13 -10.53 3.38
N SER A 221 4.25 -10.66 4.10
CA SER A 221 4.98 -11.92 4.24
C SER A 221 5.48 -12.13 5.67
N VAL A 222 5.79 -13.39 6.00
CA VAL A 222 6.59 -13.71 7.19
C VAL A 222 7.94 -13.00 7.09
N ASN A 223 8.48 -12.61 8.22
CA ASN A 223 9.81 -12.04 8.36
C ASN A 223 10.91 -13.10 8.15
N ASP A 224 11.17 -13.47 6.89
CA ASP A 224 12.31 -14.30 6.48
C ASP A 224 13.31 -13.44 5.69
N SER A 225 14.40 -13.05 6.36
CA SER A 225 15.42 -12.16 5.79
C SER A 225 16.02 -12.69 4.47
N ARG A 226 16.14 -14.01 4.31
CA ARG A 226 16.70 -14.59 3.09
C ARG A 226 15.68 -14.51 1.96
N TYR A 227 14.44 -14.86 2.24
CA TYR A 227 13.35 -14.74 1.27
C TYR A 227 13.15 -13.29 0.82
N ILE A 228 13.18 -12.33 1.75
CA ILE A 228 13.07 -10.90 1.42
C ILE A 228 14.23 -10.45 0.53
N SER A 229 15.45 -10.89 0.82
CA SER A 229 16.60 -10.59 -0.04
C SER A 229 16.40 -11.16 -1.44
N GLU A 230 15.95 -12.41 -1.57
CA GLU A 230 15.68 -13.05 -2.86
C GLU A 230 14.56 -12.32 -3.63
N LEU A 231 13.49 -11.91 -2.94
CA LEU A 231 12.38 -11.16 -3.53
C LEU A 231 12.85 -9.78 -4.00
N ARG A 232 13.66 -9.07 -3.21
CA ARG A 232 14.24 -7.77 -3.63
C ARG A 232 15.11 -7.94 -4.87
N THR A 233 15.96 -8.96 -4.92
CA THR A 233 16.76 -9.27 -6.13
C THR A 233 15.87 -9.50 -7.34
N ALA A 234 14.83 -10.34 -7.20
CA ALA A 234 13.90 -10.60 -8.29
C ALA A 234 13.14 -9.33 -8.74
N LEU A 235 12.74 -8.45 -7.81
CA LEU A 235 12.10 -7.17 -8.12
C LEU A 235 13.03 -6.20 -8.86
N ILE A 236 14.33 -6.19 -8.54
CA ILE A 236 15.34 -5.41 -9.27
C ILE A 236 15.55 -5.99 -10.67
N GLU A 237 15.65 -7.32 -10.80
CA GLU A 237 15.80 -8.01 -12.10
C GLU A 237 14.60 -7.77 -13.02
N GLU A 238 13.39 -7.68 -12.47
CA GLU A 238 12.16 -7.34 -13.19
C GLU A 238 11.99 -5.82 -13.43
N GLY A 239 12.94 -4.99 -12.97
CA GLY A 239 12.95 -3.54 -13.18
C GLY A 239 11.89 -2.78 -12.37
N ILE A 240 11.36 -3.38 -11.30
CA ILE A 240 10.33 -2.79 -10.43
C ILE A 240 10.99 -1.94 -9.33
N LEU A 241 12.16 -2.36 -8.83
CA LEU A 241 12.97 -1.62 -7.88
C LEU A 241 14.26 -1.14 -8.54
N ASP A 242 14.69 0.06 -8.20
CA ASP A 242 15.98 0.60 -8.65
C ASP A 242 17.13 -0.05 -7.86
N ASP A 243 18.24 -0.38 -8.53
CA ASP A 243 19.41 -1.02 -7.92
C ASP A 243 20.24 -0.03 -7.07
N ARG A 244 19.94 1.27 -7.17
CA ARG A 244 20.70 2.37 -6.57
C ARG A 244 20.19 2.84 -5.21
N GLU A 245 18.99 2.44 -4.81
CA GLU A 245 18.39 2.91 -3.56
C GLU A 245 18.85 2.05 -2.36
N VAL A 246 19.85 2.56 -1.65
CA VAL A 246 20.24 2.02 -0.33
C VAL A 246 19.47 2.76 0.75
N GLU A 247 18.57 2.05 1.43
CA GLU A 247 17.85 2.56 2.59
C GLU A 247 18.86 2.76 3.73
N CYS A 248 19.29 4.00 3.93
CA CYS A 248 20.25 4.38 4.97
C CYS A 248 19.49 4.93 6.17
N GLU A 249 19.62 4.28 7.33
CA GLU A 249 19.09 4.83 8.58
C GLU A 249 19.89 6.07 9.00
N LEU A 250 19.27 7.24 8.95
CA LEU A 250 19.88 8.50 9.40
C LEU A 250 19.85 8.57 10.92
N LYS A 251 20.91 8.10 11.57
CA LYS A 251 21.15 8.31 13.00
C LYS A 251 22.01 9.54 13.23
N LEU A 252 21.53 10.44 14.08
CA LEU A 252 22.41 11.48 14.64
C LEU A 252 23.51 10.80 15.47
N LYS A 253 24.76 11.18 15.22
CA LYS A 253 25.92 10.69 15.97
C LYS A 253 25.74 11.01 17.46
N ASP A 254 26.00 10.06 18.35
CA ASP A 254 25.87 10.29 19.79
C ASP A 254 26.75 11.46 20.32
N PRO A 255 27.98 11.67 19.82
CA PRO A 255 28.76 12.87 20.15
C PRO A 255 28.06 14.18 19.77
N PHE A 256 27.29 14.22 18.68
CA PHE A 256 26.57 15.43 18.26
C PHE A 256 25.40 15.72 19.20
N LYS A 257 24.69 14.68 19.67
CA LYS A 257 23.58 14.82 20.63
C LYS A 257 24.03 15.39 21.99
N GLN A 258 25.32 15.26 22.31
CA GLN A 258 25.91 15.82 23.53
C GLN A 258 26.35 17.27 23.38
N THR A 259 26.29 17.86 22.18
CA THR A 259 26.73 19.25 21.96
C THR A 259 25.73 20.25 22.54
N GLU A 260 26.24 21.41 22.96
CA GLU A 260 25.40 22.51 23.43
C GLU A 260 24.46 23.02 22.33
N PHE A 261 24.90 22.98 21.07
CA PHE A 261 24.07 23.32 19.92
C PHE A 261 22.88 22.37 19.75
N TYR A 262 23.05 21.06 19.97
CA TYR A 262 21.92 20.13 19.88
C TYR A 262 20.92 20.31 21.04
N ASN A 263 21.43 20.57 22.25
CA ASN A 263 20.59 20.70 23.44
C ASN A 263 19.92 22.07 23.58
N ASN A 264 20.59 23.14 23.17
CA ASN A 264 20.18 24.53 23.44
C ASN A 264 20.11 25.41 22.17
N GLY A 265 20.45 24.87 20.99
CA GLY A 265 20.44 25.63 19.75
C GLY A 265 19.03 25.99 19.29
N LEU A 266 18.86 27.23 18.83
CA LEU A 266 17.63 27.70 18.22
C LEU A 266 17.75 27.60 16.69
N LEU A 267 16.87 26.82 16.06
CA LEU A 267 16.81 26.70 14.61
C LEU A 267 15.66 27.57 14.09
N PHE A 268 15.99 28.60 13.33
CA PHE A 268 14.99 29.43 12.65
C PHE A 268 14.81 28.92 11.23
N LYS A 269 13.62 28.38 10.94
CA LYS A 269 13.21 27.97 9.60
C LYS A 269 12.44 29.10 8.96
N ASN A 270 12.85 29.50 7.75
CA ASN A 270 12.07 30.43 6.95
C ASN A 270 10.97 29.65 6.22
N ASP A 271 9.73 30.12 6.37
CA ASP A 271 8.61 29.64 5.58
C ASP A 271 8.51 30.45 4.28
N ARG A 272 8.25 29.74 3.18
CA ARG A 272 8.01 30.37 1.88
C ARG A 272 6.53 30.68 1.75
N TYR A 273 6.19 31.95 1.54
CA TYR A 273 4.83 32.36 1.21
C TYR A 273 4.76 32.78 -0.25
N LYS A 274 3.61 32.51 -0.88
CA LYS A 274 3.35 32.94 -2.25
C LYS A 274 3.24 34.46 -2.28
N ASN A 275 4.15 35.14 -2.99
CA ASN A 275 4.07 36.58 -3.17
C ASN A 275 2.84 36.91 -4.05
N THR A 276 1.90 37.67 -3.51
CA THR A 276 0.65 38.07 -4.21
C THR A 276 0.86 39.20 -5.20
N TYR A 277 2.02 39.87 -5.17
CA TYR A 277 2.35 41.03 -5.99
C TYR A 277 1.34 42.20 -5.89
N GLU A 278 0.44 42.21 -4.91
CA GLU A 278 -0.56 43.27 -4.73
C GLU A 278 0.05 44.66 -4.50
N HIS A 279 1.27 44.70 -3.96
CA HIS A 279 2.04 45.92 -3.74
C HIS A 279 2.83 46.38 -4.97
N VAL A 280 2.90 45.57 -6.03
CA VAL A 280 3.63 45.89 -7.26
C VAL A 280 2.71 46.69 -8.17
N LYS A 281 3.01 47.97 -8.35
CA LYS A 281 2.27 48.89 -9.23
C LYS A 281 3.09 49.31 -10.44
N SER A 282 4.39 49.02 -10.45
CA SER A 282 5.29 49.39 -11.53
C SER A 282 6.55 48.51 -11.56
N PHE A 283 7.27 48.54 -12.69
CA PHE A 283 8.58 47.89 -12.81
C PHE A 283 9.64 48.44 -11.82
N ALA A 284 9.44 49.63 -11.27
CA ALA A 284 10.34 50.17 -10.25
C ALA A 284 10.23 49.39 -8.93
N ASP A 285 9.06 48.82 -8.62
CA ASP A 285 8.81 48.03 -7.42
C ASP A 285 9.50 46.66 -7.48
N PHE A 286 9.90 46.22 -8.68
CA PHE A 286 10.78 45.07 -8.90
C PHE A 286 12.28 45.41 -8.83
N GLY A 287 12.64 46.65 -8.52
CA GLY A 287 14.05 47.09 -8.50
C GLY A 287 14.65 47.30 -9.89
N ILE A 288 13.84 47.33 -10.95
CA ILE A 288 14.30 47.54 -12.33
C ILE A 288 14.52 49.04 -12.56
N LYS A 289 15.78 49.48 -12.41
CA LYS A 289 16.17 50.89 -12.51
C LYS A 289 16.49 51.37 -13.94
N LYS A 290 16.80 50.47 -14.87
CA LYS A 290 17.10 50.83 -16.27
C LYS A 290 16.08 50.24 -17.22
N ARG A 291 15.43 51.10 -18.00
CA ARG A 291 14.53 50.75 -19.10
C ARG A 291 15.27 51.02 -20.41
N ASN A 292 15.77 49.97 -21.06
CA ASN A 292 16.39 50.06 -22.40
C ASN A 292 15.31 49.95 -23.49
N ILE A 293 14.26 50.76 -23.42
CA ILE A 293 13.21 50.74 -24.45
C ILE A 293 13.00 52.16 -24.95
N SER A 294 13.56 52.45 -26.11
CA SER A 294 13.25 53.61 -26.94
C SER A 294 12.24 53.19 -27.99
N TYR A 295 11.06 53.81 -27.99
CA TYR A 295 10.14 53.73 -29.12
C TYR A 295 10.44 54.88 -30.06
N SER A 296 10.67 54.58 -31.33
CA SER A 296 10.58 55.55 -32.42
C SER A 296 9.29 55.27 -33.19
N ILE A 297 8.48 56.32 -33.38
CA ILE A 297 7.27 56.32 -34.21
C ILE A 297 7.67 56.19 -35.68
#